data_AF-U6D1N8-F1
#
_entry.id   AF-U6D1N8-F1
#
_cell.length_a   1.000
_cell.length_b   1.000
_cell.length_c   1.000
_cell.angle_alpha   90.00
_cell.angle_beta   90.00
_cell.angle_gamma   90.00
#
_symmetry.space_group_name_H-M   'P 1'
#
loop_
_entity.id
_entity.type
_entity.pdbx_description
1 polymer ?
#
loop_
_entity_poly.entity_id
_entity_poly.type
_entity_poly.pdbx_seq_one_letter_code
_entity_poly.pdbx_strand_id
1 'polypeptide(L)'
;MLRRSLENRDAQTRQLQDAVTNVEKHFGELCQIFAAYVRKTARLRDKADLLVNEINVYASTETPNLKQGLKNFADEFAKLQDYRQAE
;
A
#
# COMPACT_ATOMS: atom_id res chain seq x y z
N MET A 1 -3.88 2.68 55.79
CA MET A 1 -3.02 3.30 54.74
C MET A 1 -2.59 2.31 53.66
N LEU A 2 -2.10 1.11 54.01
CA LEU A 2 -1.69 0.06 53.04
C LEU A 2 -2.79 -0.35 52.03
N ARG A 3 -4.02 -0.60 52.48
CA ARG A 3 -5.14 -1.01 51.61
C ARG A 3 -5.45 0.00 50.49
N ARG A 4 -5.46 1.30 50.83
CA ARG A 4 -5.68 2.39 49.87
C ARG A 4 -4.56 2.52 48.84
N SER A 5 -3.31 2.17 49.22
CA SER A 5 -2.18 2.12 48.29
C SER A 5 -2.28 0.96 47.30
N LEU A 6 -2.80 -0.19 47.74
CA LEU A 6 -3.05 -1.34 46.86
C LEU A 6 -4.19 -1.04 45.88
N GLU A 7 -5.31 -0.49 46.37
CA GLU A 7 -6.46 -0.10 45.54
C GLU A 7 -6.05 0.94 44.46
N ASN A 8 -5.18 1.89 44.81
CA ASN A 8 -4.65 2.86 43.84
C ASN A 8 -3.74 2.23 42.78
N ARG A 9 -2.92 1.23 43.15
CA ARG A 9 -2.07 0.50 42.19
C ARG A 9 -2.91 -0.32 41.24
N ASP A 10 -3.91 -1.04 41.76
CA ASP A 10 -4.82 -1.84 40.93
C ASP A 10 -5.57 -0.96 39.91
N ALA A 11 -6.01 0.23 40.33
CA ALA A 11 -6.62 1.20 39.43
C ALA A 11 -5.66 1.67 38.32
N GLN A 12 -4.40 1.97 38.66
CA GLN A 12 -3.38 2.34 37.67
C GLN A 12 -3.06 1.19 36.71
N THR A 13 -2.94 -0.04 37.20
CA THR A 13 -2.69 -1.22 36.36
C THR A 13 -3.84 -1.44 35.38
N ARG A 14 -5.10 -1.29 35.82
CA ARG A 14 -6.27 -1.38 34.93
C ARG A 14 -6.24 -0.31 33.85
N GLN A 15 -5.97 0.94 34.22
CA GLN A 15 -5.86 2.04 33.24
C GLN A 15 -4.78 1.77 32.19
N LEU A 16 -3.62 1.25 32.61
CA LEU A 16 -2.55 0.89 31.69
C LEU A 16 -2.98 -0.23 30.74
N GLN A 17 -3.68 -1.24 31.27
CA GLN A 17 -4.15 -2.38 30.47
C GLN A 17 -5.23 -1.98 29.46
N ASP A 18 -6.15 -1.08 29.85
CA ASP A 18 -7.14 -0.51 28.95
C ASP A 18 -6.46 0.32 27.84
N ALA A 19 -5.43 1.10 28.19
CA ALA A 19 -4.66 1.87 27.22
C ALA A 19 -3.93 0.96 26.21
N VAL A 20 -3.28 -0.11 26.68
CA VAL A 20 -2.62 -1.10 25.81
C VAL A 20 -3.63 -1.77 24.89
N THR A 21 -4.74 -2.26 25.44
CA THR A 21 -5.82 -2.90 24.66
C THR A 21 -6.36 -1.96 23.58
N ASN A 22 -6.52 -0.67 23.91
CA ASN A 22 -6.95 0.33 22.95
C ASN A 22 -5.92 0.55 21.83
N VAL A 23 -4.63 0.63 22.17
CA VAL A 23 -3.56 0.75 21.16
C VAL A 23 -3.51 -0.47 20.26
N GLU A 24 -3.57 -1.68 20.82
CA GLU A 24 -3.56 -2.94 20.06
C GLU A 24 -4.71 -3.00 19.06
N LYS A 25 -5.91 -2.60 19.47
CA LYS A 25 -7.08 -2.53 18.58
C LYS A 25 -6.82 -1.58 17.41
N HIS A 26 -6.42 -0.34 17.69
CA HIS A 26 -6.21 0.67 16.65
C HIS A 26 -5.04 0.29 15.72
N PHE A 27 -3.98 -0.31 16.25
CA PHE A 27 -2.87 -0.83 15.44
C PHE A 27 -3.33 -1.97 14.55
N GLY A 28 -4.18 -2.88 15.05
CA GLY A 28 -4.80 -3.93 14.24
C GLY A 28 -5.59 -3.35 13.05
N GLU A 29 -6.40 -2.31 13.29
CA GLU A 29 -7.15 -1.62 12.24
C GLU A 29 -6.22 -0.94 11.22
N LEU A 30 -5.16 -0.26 11.68
CA LEU A 30 -4.15 0.35 10.81
C LEU A 30 -3.45 -0.70 9.95
N CYS A 31 -3.05 -1.84 10.53
CA CYS A 31 -2.45 -2.94 9.79
C CYS A 31 -3.37 -3.46 8.68
N GLN A 32 -4.69 -3.56 8.94
CA GLN A 32 -5.66 -3.96 7.92
C GLN A 32 -5.74 -2.93 6.78
N ILE A 33 -5.75 -1.64 7.11
CA ILE A 33 -5.77 -0.55 6.12
C ILE A 33 -4.50 -0.58 5.26
N PHE A 34 -3.31 -0.69 5.88
CA PHE A 34 -2.05 -0.78 5.15
C PHE A 34 -2.01 -2.02 4.24
N ALA A 35 -2.46 -3.18 4.73
CA ALA A 35 -2.55 -4.38 3.91
C ALA A 35 -3.51 -4.21 2.72
N ALA A 36 -4.64 -3.54 2.91
CA ALA A 36 -5.56 -3.23 1.81
C ALA A 36 -4.92 -2.28 0.79
N TYR A 37 -4.20 -1.25 1.26
CA TYR A 37 -3.48 -0.31 0.42
C TYR A 37 -2.42 -0.99 -0.44
N VAL A 38 -1.53 -1.80 0.17
CA VAL A 38 -0.47 -2.55 -0.53
C VAL A 38 -1.06 -3.50 -1.59
N ARG A 39 -2.18 -4.17 -1.29
CA ARG A 39 -2.85 -5.01 -2.31
C ARG A 39 -3.40 -4.18 -3.46
N LYS A 40 -3.93 -2.98 -3.19
CA LYS A 40 -4.46 -2.09 -4.23
C LYS A 40 -3.34 -1.54 -5.12
N THR A 41 -2.19 -1.17 -4.56
CA THR A 41 -1.03 -0.73 -5.33
C THR A 41 -0.44 -1.87 -6.16
N ALA A 42 -0.36 -3.09 -5.62
CA ALA A 42 0.04 -4.27 -6.39
C ALA A 42 -0.87 -4.51 -7.61
N ARG A 43 -2.20 -4.50 -7.39
CA ARG A 43 -3.17 -4.64 -8.49
C ARG A 43 -3.07 -3.54 -9.54
N LEU A 44 -2.70 -2.32 -9.13
CA LEU A 44 -2.50 -1.22 -10.07
C LEU A 44 -1.31 -1.49 -10.99
N ARG A 45 -0.22 -2.09 -10.48
CA ARG A 45 0.92 -2.54 -11.29
C ARG A 45 0.48 -3.57 -12.31
N ASP A 46 -0.22 -4.62 -11.88
CA ASP A 46 -0.70 -5.67 -12.80
C ASP A 46 -1.52 -5.07 -13.96
N LYS A 47 -2.32 -4.03 -13.68
CA LYS A 47 -3.09 -3.32 -14.72
C LYS A 47 -2.22 -2.45 -15.62
N ALA A 48 -1.18 -1.84 -15.08
CA ALA A 48 -0.24 -1.05 -15.86
C ALA A 48 0.59 -1.95 -16.79
N ASP A 49 1.02 -3.14 -16.33
CA ASP A 49 1.73 -4.12 -17.16
C ASP A 49 0.86 -4.59 -18.33
N LEU A 50 -0.42 -4.86 -18.07
CA LEU A 50 -1.38 -5.17 -19.14
C LEU A 50 -1.51 -4.01 -20.14
N LEU A 51 -1.55 -2.76 -19.66
CA LEU A 51 -1.64 -1.59 -20.54
C LEU A 51 -0.40 -1.45 -21.43
N VAL A 52 0.81 -1.63 -20.87
CA VAL A 52 2.07 -1.65 -21.62
C VAL A 52 2.04 -2.72 -22.71
N ASN A 53 1.55 -3.92 -22.39
CA ASN A 53 1.42 -4.99 -23.37
C ASN A 53 0.45 -4.62 -24.50
N GLU A 54 -0.75 -4.13 -24.17
CA GLU A 54 -1.75 -3.72 -25.18
C GLU A 54 -1.24 -2.60 -26.09
N ILE A 55 -0.53 -1.61 -25.53
CA ILE A 55 0.11 -0.54 -26.31
C ILE A 55 1.13 -1.13 -27.30
N ASN A 56 1.95 -2.09 -26.86
CA ASN A 56 2.93 -2.73 -27.72
C ASN A 56 2.30 -3.59 -28.83
N VAL A 57 1.19 -4.27 -28.53
CA VAL A 57 0.40 -5.03 -29.51
C VAL A 57 -0.15 -4.08 -30.57
N TYR A 58 -0.83 -3.01 -30.15
CA TYR A 58 -1.37 -2.02 -31.07
C TYR A 58 -0.28 -1.29 -31.87
N ALA A 59 0.84 -0.92 -31.24
CA ALA A 59 1.97 -0.30 -31.93
C ALA A 59 2.49 -1.15 -33.09
N SER A 60 2.35 -2.48 -33.02
CA SER A 60 2.79 -3.40 -34.06
C SER A 60 1.91 -3.35 -35.33
N THR A 61 0.69 -2.82 -35.23
CA THR A 61 -0.23 -2.65 -36.37
C THR A 61 -0.12 -1.29 -37.05
N GLU A 62 0.65 -0.36 -36.47
CA GLU A 62 0.71 1.04 -36.91
C GLU A 62 1.89 1.36 -37.81
N THR A 63 1.83 2.54 -38.43
CA THR A 63 2.92 3.08 -39.28
C THR A 63 4.23 3.28 -38.49
N PRO A 64 5.41 3.25 -39.12
CA PRO A 64 6.70 3.25 -38.42
C PRO A 64 6.88 4.37 -37.40
N ASN A 65 6.46 5.60 -37.72
CA ASN A 65 6.60 6.75 -36.84
C ASN A 65 5.69 6.62 -35.60
N LEU A 66 4.43 6.19 -35.80
CA LEU A 66 3.49 6.01 -34.70
C LEU A 66 3.86 4.80 -33.83
N LYS A 67 4.29 3.69 -34.45
CA LYS A 67 4.85 2.54 -33.76
C LYS A 67 5.99 2.92 -32.83
N GLN A 68 6.94 3.74 -33.30
CA GLN A 68 8.05 4.19 -32.48
C GLN A 68 7.58 5.07 -31.32
N GLY A 69 6.64 6.00 -31.57
CA GLY A 69 6.06 6.85 -30.53
C GLY A 69 5.35 6.04 -29.44
N LEU A 70 4.56 5.03 -29.83
CA LEU A 70 3.85 4.16 -28.89
C LEU A 70 4.80 3.27 -28.08
N LYS A 71 5.86 2.74 -28.70
CA LYS A 71 6.89 1.98 -27.97
C LYS A 71 7.61 2.85 -26.95
N ASN A 72 8.03 4.05 -27.33
CA ASN A 72 8.67 4.99 -26.39
C ASN A 72 7.74 5.33 -25.23
N PHE A 73 6.45 5.56 -25.50
CA PHE A 73 5.47 5.82 -24.47
C PHE A 73 5.30 4.62 -23.51
N ALA A 74 5.21 3.40 -24.06
CA ALA A 74 5.10 2.19 -23.25
C ALA A 74 6.34 1.98 -22.35
N ASP A 75 7.53 2.24 -22.87
CA ASP A 75 8.79 2.13 -22.11
C ASP A 75 8.88 3.16 -20.97
N GLU A 76 8.54 4.43 -21.24
CA GLU A 76 8.53 5.47 -20.20
C GLU A 76 7.43 5.22 -19.15
N PHE A 77 6.27 4.72 -19.59
CA PHE A 77 5.20 4.36 -18.67
C PHE A 77 5.60 3.19 -17.77
N ALA A 78 6.28 2.17 -18.29
CA ALA A 78 6.81 1.05 -17.50
C ALA A 78 7.81 1.53 -16.44
N LYS A 79 8.78 2.38 -16.82
CA LYS A 79 9.75 2.97 -15.88
C LYS A 79 9.07 3.76 -14.75
N LEU A 80 8.00 4.49 -15.07
CA LEU A 80 7.23 5.23 -14.08
C LEU A 80 6.53 4.30 -13.07
N GLN A 81 6.05 3.13 -13.52
CA GLN A 81 5.49 2.13 -12.62
C GLN A 81 6.55 1.49 -11.71
N ASP A 82 7.74 1.22 -12.26
CA ASP A 82 8.86 0.67 -11.49
C ASP A 82 9.36 1.66 -10.43
N TYR A 83 9.50 2.94 -10.77
CA TYR A 83 9.90 4.00 -9.82
C TYR A 83 8.94 4.08 -8.63
N ARG A 84 7.63 4.07 -8.90
CA ARG A 84 6.59 4.12 -7.85
C ARG A 84 6.62 2.96 -6.87
N GLN A 85 7.31 1.87 -7.21
CA GLN A 85 7.42 0.69 -6.36
C GLN A 85 8.76 0.60 -5.62
N ALA A 86 9.76 1.38 -6.03
CA ALA A 86 11.07 1.43 -5.39
C ALA A 86 11.08 2.29 -4.11
N GLU A 87 10.11 3.20 -3.93
CA GLU A 87 9.86 4.02 -2.73
C GLU A 87 8.82 3.36 -1.79
#